data_AF-A0A398B5C6-F1
#
_entry.id   AF-A0A398B5C6-F1
#
_cell.length_a   1.000
_cell.length_b   1.000
_cell.length_c   1.000
_cell.angle_alpha   90.00
_cell.angle_beta   90.00
_cell.angle_gamma   90.00
#
_symmetry.space_group_name_H-M   'P 1'
#
loop_
_entity.id
_entity.type
_entity.pdbx_description
1 polymer ?
#
loop_
_entity_poly.entity_id
_entity_poly.type
_entity_poly.pdbx_seq_one_letter_code
_entity_poly.pdbx_strand_id
1 'polypeptide(L)'
;MKKEKGKNKTLFLEAVFILVLLSGCGNDRIIDKIQIIDTLAYDKKRDKIEGMVIYPLFKEKGKTVLKDFKTFSTTFEDILQRLERLAG
;
A
#
# COMPACT_ATOMS: atom_id res chain seq x y z
N MET A 1 -31.42 7.89 -53.52
CA MET A 1 -30.64 8.71 -52.56
C MET A 1 -31.03 8.34 -51.12
N LYS A 2 -30.49 7.25 -50.54
CA LYS A 2 -30.86 6.82 -49.17
C LYS A 2 -29.76 6.07 -48.39
N LYS A 3 -28.53 5.96 -48.92
CA LYS A 3 -27.44 5.18 -48.29
C LYS A 3 -26.51 5.97 -47.36
N GLU A 4 -26.48 7.30 -47.40
CA GLU A 4 -25.56 8.09 -46.56
C GLU A 4 -25.98 8.19 -45.09
N LYS A 5 -27.29 8.30 -44.79
CA LYS A 5 -27.77 8.50 -43.41
C LYS A 5 -27.47 7.33 -42.46
N GLY A 6 -27.28 6.12 -42.97
CA GLY A 6 -26.99 4.92 -42.17
C GLY A 6 -25.52 4.82 -41.74
N LYS A 7 -24.60 5.19 -42.64
CA LYS A 7 -23.15 5.08 -42.42
C LYS A 7 -22.69 5.96 -41.26
N ASN A 8 -23.28 7.15 -41.13
CA ASN A 8 -22.96 8.13 -40.09
C ASN A 8 -23.40 7.66 -38.70
N LYS A 9 -24.51 6.92 -38.62
CA LYS A 9 -25.01 6.35 -37.36
C LYS A 9 -24.14 5.20 -36.87
N THR A 10 -23.68 4.36 -37.79
CA THR A 10 -22.74 3.27 -37.48
C THR A 10 -21.40 3.81 -37.00
N LEU A 11 -20.87 4.83 -37.68
CA LEU A 11 -19.62 5.52 -37.27
C LEU A 11 -19.74 6.18 -35.89
N PHE A 12 -20.91 6.74 -35.58
CA PHE A 12 -21.18 7.31 -34.26
C PHE A 12 -21.21 6.25 -33.16
N LEU A 13 -21.84 5.09 -33.42
CA LEU A 13 -21.88 3.97 -32.49
C LEU A 13 -20.48 3.38 -32.23
N GLU A 14 -19.66 3.25 -33.27
CA GLU A 14 -18.27 2.81 -33.15
C GLU A 14 -17.44 3.80 -32.32
N ALA A 15 -17.59 5.10 -32.55
CA ALA A 15 -16.90 6.14 -31.78
C ALA A 15 -17.30 6.11 -30.29
N VAL A 16 -18.60 5.96 -29.99
CA VAL A 16 -19.09 5.84 -28.61
C VAL A 16 -18.53 4.59 -27.94
N PHE A 17 -18.49 3.47 -28.64
CA PHE A 17 -17.93 2.22 -28.11
C PHE A 17 -16.44 2.35 -27.78
N ILE A 18 -15.66 2.99 -28.65
CA ILE A 18 -14.24 3.26 -28.42
C ILE A 18 -14.05 4.18 -27.20
N LEU A 19 -14.86 5.23 -27.06
CA LEU A 19 -14.80 6.13 -25.91
C LEU A 19 -15.10 5.41 -24.59
N VAL A 20 -16.08 4.50 -24.58
CA VAL A 20 -16.39 3.68 -23.40
C VAL A 20 -15.21 2.76 -23.05
N LEU A 21 -14.60 2.10 -24.04
CA LEU A 21 -13.43 1.25 -23.81
C LEU A 21 -12.22 2.03 -23.29
N LEU A 22 -12.03 3.29 -23.73
CA LEU A 22 -10.95 4.15 -23.26
C LEU A 22 -11.22 4.80 -21.89
N SER A 23 -12.48 4.85 -21.44
CA SER A 23 -12.86 5.43 -20.14
C SER A 23 -12.57 4.53 -18.92
N GLY A 24 -12.09 3.30 -19.15
CA GLY A 24 -11.78 2.32 -18.09
C GLY A 24 -10.45 2.55 -17.34
N CYS A 25 -9.71 3.62 -17.62
CA CYS A 25 -8.41 3.88 -16.99
C CYS A 25 -8.58 4.75 -15.73
N GLY A 26 -8.36 4.18 -14.54
CA GLY A 26 -8.09 4.99 -13.35
C GLY A 26 -8.88 4.66 -12.08
N ASN A 27 -9.10 3.38 -11.75
CA ASN A 27 -9.44 3.01 -10.37
C ASN A 27 -8.27 2.30 -9.69
N ASP A 28 -7.12 2.94 -9.71
CA ASP A 28 -6.00 2.50 -8.89
C ASP A 28 -6.32 2.90 -7.45
N ARG A 29 -6.69 1.91 -6.62
CA ARG A 29 -6.73 2.11 -5.18
C ARG A 29 -5.30 2.37 -4.71
N ILE A 30 -4.99 3.64 -4.47
CA ILE A 30 -3.74 4.03 -3.84
C ILE A 30 -3.72 3.41 -2.44
N ILE A 31 -2.75 2.52 -2.19
CA ILE A 31 -2.53 1.97 -0.86
C ILE A 31 -1.81 3.04 -0.05
N ASP A 32 -2.57 3.95 0.57
CA ASP A 32 -2.02 5.10 1.31
C ASP A 32 -1.26 4.72 2.59
N LYS A 33 -1.44 3.48 3.09
CA LYS A 33 -0.84 3.01 4.34
C LYS A 33 -0.19 1.65 4.15
N ILE A 34 1.00 1.64 3.56
CA ILE A 34 1.88 0.46 3.60
C ILE A 34 2.81 0.62 4.80
N GLN A 35 2.68 -0.26 5.78
CA GLN A 35 3.61 -0.37 6.89
C GLN A 35 4.47 -1.61 6.66
N ILE A 36 5.73 -1.40 6.31
CA ILE A 36 6.70 -2.47 6.06
C ILE A 36 7.58 -2.59 7.30
N ILE A 37 7.85 -3.80 7.78
CA ILE A 37 8.91 -4.00 8.76
C ILE A 37 10.22 -4.05 7.98
N ASP A 38 11.08 -3.05 8.16
CA ASP A 38 12.41 -3.02 7.53
C ASP A 38 13.37 -3.97 8.26
N THR A 39 13.35 -3.92 9.59
CA THR A 39 14.16 -4.79 10.45
C THR A 39 13.37 -5.20 11.67
N LEU A 40 13.46 -6.47 12.05
CA LEU A 40 13.00 -7.01 13.32
C LEU A 40 14.17 -7.74 13.98
N ALA A 41 14.54 -7.30 15.18
CA ALA A 41 15.65 -7.84 15.94
C ALA A 41 15.20 -8.26 17.34
N TYR A 42 15.82 -9.34 17.82
CA TYR A 42 15.60 -9.86 19.15
C TYR A 42 16.93 -10.04 19.84
N ASP A 43 16.98 -9.66 21.10
CA ASP A 43 18.14 -9.85 21.96
C ASP A 43 17.67 -10.37 23.32
N LYS A 44 18.53 -11.07 24.03
CA LYS A 44 18.26 -11.51 25.41
C LYS A 44 19.05 -10.64 26.37
N LYS A 45 18.36 -9.80 27.15
CA LYS A 45 18.97 -9.00 28.21
C LYS A 45 18.52 -9.48 29.58
N ARG A 46 19.46 -10.10 30.31
CA ARG A 46 19.23 -10.76 31.61
C ARG A 46 18.17 -11.86 31.45
N ASP A 47 17.04 -11.71 32.15
CA ASP A 47 15.92 -12.67 32.15
C ASP A 47 14.78 -12.25 31.21
N LYS A 48 14.99 -11.24 30.36
CA LYS A 48 13.98 -10.72 29.43
C LYS A 48 14.49 -10.75 27.99
N ILE A 49 13.55 -10.90 27.07
CA ILE A 49 13.74 -10.69 25.64
C ILE A 49 13.51 -9.20 25.36
N GLU A 50 14.50 -8.57 24.74
CA GLU A 50 14.36 -7.26 24.10
C GLU A 50 13.98 -7.48 22.63
N GLY A 51 12.92 -6.82 22.19
CA GLY A 51 12.56 -6.73 20.78
C GLY A 51 12.77 -5.33 20.27
N MET A 52 13.28 -5.21 19.05
CA MET A 52 13.40 -3.96 18.32
C MET A 52 12.82 -4.12 16.92
N VAL A 53 12.04 -3.14 16.47
CA VAL A 53 11.57 -3.06 15.08
C VAL A 53 11.89 -1.70 14.49
N ILE A 54 12.20 -1.68 13.19
CA ILE A 54 12.38 -0.47 12.40
C ILE A 54 11.27 -0.42 11.35
N TYR A 55 10.46 0.63 11.39
CA TYR A 55 9.45 0.93 10.37
C TYR A 55 9.91 2.11 9.51
N PRO A 56 9.95 1.97 8.16
CA PRO A 56 10.08 3.08 7.26
C PRO A 56 8.73 3.82 7.14
N LEU A 57 8.79 5.14 7.28
CA LEU A 57 7.67 6.05 7.07
C LEU A 57 7.83 6.71 5.71
N PHE A 58 6.86 6.43 4.83
CA PHE A 58 6.80 6.95 3.46
C PHE A 58 5.83 8.13 3.39
N LYS A 59 6.22 9.28 3.96
CA LYS A 59 5.36 10.49 3.93
C LYS A 59 5.46 11.27 2.62
N GLU A 60 6.64 11.24 1.97
CA GLU A 60 6.92 11.97 0.74
C GLU A 60 7.63 11.05 -0.26
N LYS A 61 7.29 11.18 -1.54
CA LYS A 61 7.91 10.37 -2.61
C LYS A 61 9.44 10.59 -2.61
N GLY A 62 10.19 9.50 -2.49
CA GLY A 62 11.66 9.54 -2.49
C GLY A 62 12.29 9.95 -1.15
N LYS A 63 11.50 10.15 -0.09
CA LYS A 63 12.01 10.35 1.28
C LYS A 63 11.48 9.27 2.22
N THR A 64 12.40 8.49 2.76
CA THR A 64 12.10 7.47 3.76
C THR A 64 12.65 7.93 5.10
N VAL A 65 11.79 7.98 6.13
CA VAL A 65 12.20 8.22 7.51
C VAL A 65 12.08 6.92 8.28
N LEU A 66 13.17 6.44 8.88
CA LEU A 66 13.14 5.25 9.71
C LEU A 66 12.71 5.61 11.13
N LYS A 67 11.79 4.84 11.70
CA LYS A 67 11.38 4.94 13.11
C LYS A 67 11.62 3.61 13.81
N ASP A 68 12.41 3.63 14.87
CA ASP A 68 12.67 2.46 15.69
C ASP A 68 11.75 2.41 16.91
N PHE A 69 11.36 1.20 17.28
CA PHE A 69 10.61 0.91 18.50
C PHE A 69 11.27 -0.24 19.23
N LYS A 70 11.26 -0.16 20.56
CA LYS A 70 11.82 -1.18 21.44
C LYS A 70 10.82 -1.58 22.50
N THR A 71 10.83 -2.86 22.84
CA THR A 71 10.01 -3.39 23.93
C THR A 71 10.73 -4.53 24.63
N PHE A 72 10.24 -4.88 25.82
CA PHE A 72 10.76 -6.00 26.58
C PHE A 72 9.62 -6.93 26.98
N SER A 73 9.92 -8.22 26.99
CA SER A 73 9.01 -9.24 27.50
C SER A 73 9.78 -10.40 28.14
N THR A 74 9.09 -11.21 28.91
CA THR A 74 9.59 -12.48 29.44
C THR A 74 9.56 -13.60 28.39
N THR A 75 8.80 -13.43 27.31
CA THR A 75 8.66 -14.40 26.22
C THR A 75 8.86 -13.73 24.86
N PHE A 76 9.15 -14.53 23.83
CA PHE A 76 9.28 -14.03 22.46
C PHE A 76 7.92 -13.69 21.82
N GLU A 77 6.88 -14.46 22.18
CA GLU A 77 5.60 -14.48 21.46
C GLU A 77 4.80 -13.18 21.49
N ASP A 78 4.96 -12.37 22.53
CA ASP A 78 4.23 -11.12 22.69
C ASP A 78 5.05 -9.89 22.27
N ILE A 79 6.32 -10.06 21.89
CA ILE A 79 7.20 -8.96 21.47
C ILE A 79 6.64 -8.28 20.23
N LEU A 80 6.33 -9.04 19.17
CA LEU A 80 5.86 -8.45 17.91
C LEU A 80 4.56 -7.67 18.12
N GLN A 81 3.60 -8.25 18.83
CA GLN A 81 2.34 -7.60 19.16
C GLN A 81 2.54 -6.30 19.96
N ARG A 82 3.48 -6.28 20.91
CA ARG A 82 3.82 -5.07 21.67
C ARG A 82 4.47 -4.01 20.78
N LEU A 83 5.32 -4.40 19.85
CA LEU A 83 5.99 -3.49 18.90
C LEU A 83 4.97 -2.87 17.94
N GLU A 84 4.02 -3.66 17.41
CA GLU A 84 2.92 -3.17 16.57
C GLU A 84 2.05 -2.13 17.30
N ARG A 85 1.74 -2.37 18.58
CA ARG A 85 1.00 -1.37 19.40
C ARG A 85 1.75 -0.06 19.61
N LEU A 86 3.08 -0.06 19.57
CA LEU A 86 3.87 1.18 19.66
C LEU A 86 3.91 1.93 18.34
N ALA A 87 3.73 1.22 17.22
CA ALA A 87 3.84 1.75 15.88
C ALA A 87 2.52 2.30 15.31
N GLY A 88 1.38 1.85 15.85
CA GLY A 88 0.04 2.39 15.57
C GLY A 88 -0.31 3.61 16.42
#